data_AF-A0A853BCE8-F1
#
_entry.id   AF-A0A853BCE8-F1
#
_cell.length_a   1.000
_cell.length_b   1.000
_cell.length_c   1.000
_cell.angle_alpha   90.00
_cell.angle_beta   90.00
_cell.angle_gamma   90.00
#
_symmetry.space_group_name_H-M   'P 1'
#
loop_
_entity.id
_entity.type
_entity.pdbx_description
1 polymer ?
#
loop_
_entity_poly.entity_id
_entity_poly.type
_entity_poly.pdbx_seq_one_letter_code
_entity_poly.pdbx_strand_id
1 'polypeptide(L)' 'MAFKITHVSRDQEIRFPTQAAAEHYADRLGGGLDKWRVREAGAQPATAEPTRQG' A
#
# COMPACT_ATOMS: atom_id res chain seq x y z
N MET A 1 -9.36 -7.50 -8.39
CA MET A 1 -8.89 -7.22 -7.02
C MET A 1 -8.09 -5.95 -7.06
N ALA A 2 -8.50 -4.90 -6.35
CA ALA A 2 -7.76 -3.65 -6.34
C ALA A 2 -6.54 -3.77 -5.41
N PHE A 3 -5.41 -3.22 -5.84
CA PHE A 3 -4.18 -3.10 -5.07
C PHE A 3 -3.91 -1.64 -4.77
N LYS A 4 -3.03 -1.38 -3.83
CA LYS A 4 -2.55 -0.05 -3.51
C LYS A 4 -1.09 -0.10 -3.10
N ILE A 5 -0.38 0.98 -3.34
CA ILE A 5 0.97 1.18 -2.84
C ILE A 5 0.98 2.33 -1.85
N THR A 6 1.76 2.18 -0.79
CA THR A 6 2.00 3.23 0.20
C THR A 6 3.49 3.52 0.24
N HIS A 7 3.88 4.78 0.08
CA HIS A 7 5.28 5.17 0.16
C HIS A 7 5.80 5.01 1.61
N VAL A 8 7.02 4.51 1.79
CA VAL A 8 7.55 4.18 3.14
C VAL A 8 7.95 5.42 3.94
N SER A 9 8.41 6.47 3.28
CA SER A 9 8.84 7.73 3.92
C SER A 9 7.83 8.87 3.79
N ARG A 10 6.73 8.65 3.06
CA ARG A 10 5.74 9.68 2.75
C ARG A 10 4.37 9.08 2.96
N ASP A 11 3.43 9.87 3.47
CA ASP A 11 2.03 9.47 3.58
C ASP A 11 1.34 9.56 2.21
N GLN A 12 1.94 8.93 1.19
CA GLN A 12 1.43 8.90 -0.17
C GLN A 12 0.90 7.50 -0.45
N GLU A 13 -0.39 7.43 -0.78
CA GLU A 13 -1.08 6.19 -1.11
C GLU A 13 -1.69 6.29 -2.51
N ILE A 14 -1.47 5.28 -3.35
CA ILE A 14 -1.96 5.24 -4.72
C ILE A 14 -2.64 3.89 -4.96
N ARG A 15 -3.86 3.92 -5.52
CA ARG A 15 -4.66 2.72 -5.80
C ARG A 15 -4.52 2.30 -7.26
N PHE A 16 -4.44 1.00 -7.47
CA PHE A 16 -4.27 0.35 -8.76
C PHE A 16 -5.29 -0.76 -8.96
N PRO A 17 -5.69 -1.04 -10.21
CA PRO A 17 -6.62 -2.12 -10.51
C PRO A 17 -5.99 -3.51 -10.39
N THR A 18 -4.66 -3.63 -10.45
CA THR A 18 -3.90 -4.89 -10.40
C THR A 18 -2.58 -4.72 -9.65
N GLN A 19 -2.02 -5.82 -9.12
CA GLN A 19 -0.73 -5.82 -8.43
C GLN A 19 0.42 -5.40 -9.36
N ALA A 20 0.45 -5.96 -10.58
CA ALA A 20 1.48 -5.65 -11.56
C ALA A 20 1.54 -4.14 -11.91
N ALA A 21 0.40 -3.45 -11.97
CA ALA A 21 0.38 -2.00 -12.19
C ALA A 21 0.94 -1.22 -11.00
N ALA A 22 0.64 -1.67 -9.78
CA ALA A 22 1.20 -1.11 -8.55
C ALA A 22 2.72 -1.28 -8.47
N GLU A 23 3.21 -2.49 -8.75
CA GLU A 23 4.65 -2.81 -8.76
C GLU A 23 5.39 -2.04 -9.85
N HIS A 24 4.84 -2.01 -11.07
CA HIS A 24 5.44 -1.28 -12.18
C HIS A 24 5.50 0.23 -11.89
N TYR A 25 4.48 0.81 -11.24
CA TYR A 25 4.56 2.22 -10.81
C TYR A 25 5.66 2.42 -9.78
N ALA A 26 5.70 1.61 -8.72
CA ALA A 26 6.71 1.73 -7.68
C ALA A 26 8.14 1.61 -8.23
N ASP A 27 8.36 0.67 -9.14
CA ASP A 27 9.65 0.43 -9.78
C ASP A 27 10.04 1.56 -10.75
N ARG A 28 9.19 1.88 -11.74
CA ARG A 28 9.52 2.82 -12.83
C ARG A 28 9.35 4.29 -12.46
N LEU A 29 8.35 4.63 -11.67
CA LEU A 29 7.96 6.02 -11.35
C LEU A 29 8.23 6.36 -9.89
N GLY A 30 8.14 5.37 -9.02
CA GLY A 30 8.28 5.51 -7.58
C GLY A 30 9.73 5.50 -7.06
N GLY A 31 10.72 5.25 -7.92
CA GLY A 31 12.12 5.17 -7.52
C GLY A 31 12.52 3.85 -6.86
N GLY A 32 11.78 2.77 -7.13
CA GLY A 32 12.08 1.40 -6.72
C GLY A 32 11.12 0.85 -5.67
N LEU A 33 10.91 -0.47 -5.69
CA LEU A 33 10.06 -1.20 -4.73
C LEU A 33 10.50 -1.06 -3.26
N ASP A 34 11.76 -0.69 -3.00
CA ASP A 34 12.25 -0.39 -1.64
C ASP A 34 11.51 0.79 -0.99
N LYS A 35 11.07 1.76 -1.81
CA LYS A 35 10.38 2.98 -1.35
C LYS A 35 8.87 2.78 -1.19
N TRP A 36 8.32 1.65 -1.63
CA TRP A 36 6.87 1.45 -1.74
C TRP A 36 6.42 0.10 -1.20
N ARG A 37 5.41 0.12 -0.32
CA ARG A 37 4.73 -1.09 0.15
C ARG A 37 3.49 -1.35 -0.68
N VAL A 38 3.50 -2.42 -1.46
CA VAL A 38 2.32 -2.93 -2.17
C VAL A 38 1.43 -3.69 -1.20
N ARG A 39 0.14 -3.38 -1.16
CA ARG A 39 -0.90 -4.06 -0.39
C ARG A 39 -2.18 -4.20 -1.20
N GLU A 40 -2.97 -5.21 -0.91
CA GLU A 40 -4.31 -5.32 -1.49
C GLU A 40 -5.21 -4.21 -0.93
N ALA A 41 -5.88 -3.44 -1.78
CA ALA A 41 -6.77 -2.37 -1.35
C ALA A 41 -8.03 -2.89 -0.64
N GLY A 42 -8.32 -4.19 -0.78
CA GLY A 42 -9.35 -4.93 -0.03
C GLY A 42 -8.83 -5.63 1.23
N ALA A 43 -7.51 -5.75 1.41
CA ALA A 43 -6.92 -6.13 2.69
C ALA A 43 -6.85 -4.87 3.55
N GLN A 44 -8.00 -4.50 4.11
CA GLN A 44 -8.00 -3.64 5.28
C GLN A 44 -7.05 -4.31 6.29
N PRO A 45 -6.00 -3.64 6.79
CA PRO A 45 -5.21 -4.20 7.87
C PRO A 45 -6.16 -4.32 9.05
N ALA A 46 -6.75 -5.51 9.21
CA ALA A 46 -7.36 -5.88 10.46
C ALA A 46 -6.25 -5.79 11.50
N THR A 47 -6.40 -4.86 12.44
CA THR A 47 -5.68 -4.78 13.73
C THR A 47 -4.51 -3.79 13.81
N ALA A 48 -4.83 -2.56 14.18
CA ALA A 48 -4.61 -2.05 15.55
C ALA A 48 -5.60 -0.87 15.68
N GLU A 49 -6.72 -0.94 16.40
CA GLU A 49 -6.94 -1.19 17.82
C GLU A 49 -8.48 -1.23 18.04
N PRO A 50 -9.01 -1.93 19.06
CA PRO A 50 -9.63 -1.17 20.14
C PRO A 50 -9.50 -1.92 21.48
N THR A 51 -8.48 -1.65 22.28
CA THR A 51 -8.55 -1.99 23.71
C THR A 51 -9.00 -0.76 24.48
N ARG A 52 -10.31 -0.57 24.46
CA ARG A 52 -11.02 0.24 25.45
C ARG A 52 -11.19 -0.66 26.69
N GLN A 53 -10.27 -0.57 27.64
CA GLN A 53 -10.44 -1.04 29.02
C GLN A 53 -10.26 0.23 29.87
N GLY A 54 -11.20 0.72 30.66
CA GLY A 54 -12.20 0.05 31.48
C GLY A 54 -12.03 0.65 32.86
#